data_AF-A0A942RVX9-F1
#
_entry.id   AF-A0A942RVX9-F1
#
_cell.length_a   1.000
_cell.length_b   1.000
_cell.length_c   1.000
_cell.angle_alpha   90.00
_cell.angle_beta   90.00
_cell.angle_gamma   90.00
#
_symmetry.space_group_name_H-M   'P 1'
#
loop_
_entity.id
_entity.type
_entity.pdbx_description
1 polymer ?
#
loop_
_entity_poly.entity_id
_entity_poly.type
_entity_poly.pdbx_seq_one_letter_code
_entity_poly.pdbx_strand_id
1 'polypeptide(L)'
;MKSNKLNLRAVVLTWTILTTTFFWTSTMRILFKPEISSWSIFGLGGKGFIGDFWLLPLIILFALFIFYLEGRGRLRILYHILLIIWHLLITAGIVYGSFQSDANISFGTWGISFSFIWLVIPFVLFLLLAIALVILELSGKYKIPRFDWTKINWKPFLIALLLFPVALLFFRSGTGFNWLVKIAVASTIIQWILLTETFGRPFILKSKQAPDSTDR
;
A
#
# COMPACT_ATOMS: atom_id res chain seq x y z
N MET A 1 9.12 22.63 -23.64
CA MET A 1 8.73 22.09 -22.32
C MET A 1 7.70 20.98 -22.50
N LYS A 2 8.06 19.71 -22.29
CA LYS A 2 7.05 18.64 -22.17
C LYS A 2 6.27 18.93 -20.89
N SER A 3 5.00 19.29 -21.03
CA SER A 3 4.08 19.39 -19.89
C SER A 3 4.19 18.09 -19.09
N ASN A 4 4.69 18.17 -17.86
CA ASN A 4 4.63 17.10 -16.88
C ASN A 4 3.15 16.88 -16.54
N LYS A 5 2.40 16.26 -17.46
CA LYS A 5 1.05 15.80 -17.17
C LYS A 5 1.18 14.81 -16.02
N LEU A 6 0.73 15.24 -14.85
CA LEU A 6 0.68 14.42 -13.65
C LEU A 6 -0.01 13.11 -14.03
N ASN A 7 0.71 12.00 -13.92
CA ASN A 7 0.16 10.70 -14.27
C ASN A 7 -0.82 10.30 -13.15
N LEU A 8 -2.11 10.57 -13.35
CA LEU A 8 -3.18 10.31 -12.38
C LEU A 8 -3.09 8.89 -11.80
N ARG A 9 -2.80 7.91 -12.65
CA ARG A 9 -2.63 6.53 -12.21
C ARG A 9 -1.47 6.36 -11.24
N ALA A 10 -0.30 6.93 -11.57
CA ALA A 10 0.86 6.86 -10.68
C ALA A 10 0.55 7.50 -9.32
N VAL A 11 -0.20 8.60 -9.32
CA VAL A 11 -0.62 9.30 -8.10
C VAL A 11 -1.54 8.44 -7.23
N VAL A 12 -2.62 7.89 -7.82
CA VAL A 12 -3.56 7.01 -7.10
C VAL A 12 -2.86 5.76 -6.58
N LEU A 13 -2.01 5.12 -7.40
CA LEU A 13 -1.27 3.92 -6.97
C LEU A 13 -0.27 4.21 -5.86
N THR A 14 0.44 5.35 -5.93
CA THR A 14 1.35 5.76 -4.86
C THR A 14 0.58 5.93 -3.55
N TRP A 15 -0.61 6.55 -3.60
CA TRP A 15 -1.46 6.66 -2.43
C TRP A 15 -2.01 5.32 -1.94
N THR A 16 -2.37 4.39 -2.82
CA THR A 16 -2.74 3.02 -2.45
C THR A 16 -1.56 2.31 -1.76
N ILE A 17 -0.33 2.48 -2.23
CA ILE A 17 0.87 1.92 -1.58
C ILE A 17 1.04 2.53 -0.18
N LEU A 18 0.93 3.85 -0.05
CA LEU A 18 1.06 4.55 1.24
C LEU A 18 0.02 4.07 2.26
N THR A 19 -1.25 3.98 1.86
CA THR A 19 -2.34 3.55 2.76
C THR A 19 -2.20 2.09 3.17
N THR A 20 -1.77 1.22 2.26
CA THR A 20 -1.52 -0.21 2.56
C THR A 20 -0.25 -0.44 3.40
N THR A 21 0.74 0.46 3.31
CA THR A 21 1.98 0.41 4.10
C THR A 21 1.70 0.40 5.61
N PHE A 22 0.67 1.13 6.07
CA PHE A 22 0.27 1.15 7.48
C PHE A 22 -0.09 -0.26 7.99
N PHE A 23 -0.85 -1.02 7.21
CA PHE A 23 -1.22 -2.40 7.56
C PHE A 23 -0.02 -3.34 7.50
N TRP A 24 0.93 -3.10 6.58
CA TRP A 24 2.09 -3.97 6.40
C TRP A 24 3.05 -3.82 7.57
N THR A 25 3.37 -2.57 7.89
CA THR A 25 4.23 -2.23 9.03
C THR A 25 3.62 -2.73 10.35
N SER A 26 2.30 -2.59 10.52
CA SER A 26 1.58 -3.14 11.69
C SER A 26 1.68 -4.66 11.77
N THR A 27 1.47 -5.36 10.65
CA THR A 27 1.62 -6.83 10.56
C THR A 27 3.04 -7.26 10.93
N MET A 28 4.06 -6.64 10.34
CA MET A 28 5.47 -6.95 10.62
C MET A 28 5.83 -6.65 12.07
N ARG A 29 5.31 -5.57 12.65
CA ARG A 29 5.57 -5.22 14.05
C ARG A 29 4.95 -6.23 15.01
N ILE A 30 3.74 -6.73 14.72
CA ILE A 30 3.13 -7.83 15.48
C ILE A 30 3.96 -9.11 15.37
N LEU A 31 4.43 -9.45 14.17
CA LEU A 31 5.24 -10.65 13.95
C LEU A 31 6.60 -10.59 14.66
N PHE A 32 7.27 -9.45 14.61
CA PHE A 32 8.64 -9.32 15.13
C PHE A 32 8.71 -8.83 16.56
N LYS A 33 7.66 -8.15 17.04
CA LYS A 33 7.63 -7.50 18.35
C LYS A 33 6.22 -7.50 18.96
N PRO A 34 5.61 -8.69 19.15
CA PRO A 34 4.22 -8.84 19.57
C PRO A 34 3.93 -8.19 20.94
N GLU A 35 4.90 -8.18 21.85
CA GLU A 35 4.73 -7.78 23.25
C GLU A 35 4.40 -6.29 23.45
N ILE A 36 4.79 -5.42 22.50
CA ILE A 36 4.50 -3.97 22.52
C ILE A 36 3.60 -3.51 21.36
N SER A 37 3.01 -4.44 20.61
CA SER A 37 2.23 -4.13 19.42
C SER A 37 0.76 -4.33 19.69
N SER A 38 0.05 -3.23 19.96
CA SER A 38 -1.42 -3.20 19.97
C SER A 38 -1.94 -2.55 18.70
N TRP A 39 -3.13 -2.97 18.27
CA TRP A 39 -3.84 -2.39 17.15
C TRP A 39 -5.35 -2.47 17.39
N SER A 40 -6.10 -1.55 16.80
CA SER A 40 -7.56 -1.54 16.87
C SER A 40 -8.12 -0.75 15.69
N ILE A 41 -9.16 -1.29 15.04
CA ILE A 41 -9.87 -0.69 13.92
C ILE A 41 -11.33 -1.13 13.99
N PHE A 42 -12.28 -0.18 14.00
CA PHE A 42 -13.73 -0.45 14.01
C PHE A 42 -14.22 -1.42 15.11
N GLY A 43 -13.65 -1.33 16.31
CA GLY A 43 -14.02 -2.21 17.42
C GLY A 43 -13.40 -3.61 17.37
N LEU A 44 -12.72 -3.96 16.26
CA LEU A 44 -11.83 -5.11 16.18
C LEU A 44 -10.43 -4.70 16.66
N GLY A 45 -9.68 -5.62 17.24
CA GLY A 45 -8.35 -5.29 17.71
C GLY A 45 -7.64 -6.41 18.43
N GLY A 46 -6.44 -6.11 18.92
CA GLY A 46 -5.62 -7.10 19.60
C GLY A 46 -4.29 -6.55 20.08
N LYS A 47 -3.56 -7.41 20.79
CA LYS A 47 -2.19 -7.17 21.23
C LYS A 47 -1.34 -8.40 20.93
N GLY A 48 -0.27 -8.21 20.17
CA GLY A 48 0.55 -9.32 19.68
C GLY A 48 -0.29 -10.32 18.89
N PHE A 49 -0.24 -11.59 19.28
CA PHE A 49 -1.01 -12.69 18.68
C PHE A 49 -2.36 -12.95 19.36
N ILE A 50 -2.83 -12.04 20.22
CA ILE A 50 -4.11 -12.14 20.93
C ILE A 50 -5.14 -11.21 20.25
N GLY A 51 -6.40 -11.65 20.18
CA GLY A 51 -7.50 -10.92 19.54
C GLY A 51 -7.58 -11.21 18.04
N ASP A 52 -7.97 -10.22 17.24
CA ASP A 52 -8.25 -10.39 15.81
C ASP A 52 -6.98 -10.33 14.92
N PHE A 53 -5.82 -10.77 15.42
CA PHE A 53 -4.51 -10.51 14.82
C PHE A 53 -4.39 -10.95 13.34
N TRP A 54 -5.20 -11.93 12.92
CA TRP A 54 -5.27 -12.46 11.55
C TRP A 54 -5.83 -11.45 10.53
N LEU A 55 -6.57 -10.43 10.99
CA LEU A 55 -7.19 -9.44 10.11
C LEU A 55 -6.15 -8.60 9.34
N LEU A 56 -5.05 -8.24 10.00
CA LEU A 56 -3.98 -7.44 9.38
C LEU A 56 -3.27 -8.20 8.23
N PRO A 57 -2.80 -9.45 8.41
CA PRO A 57 -2.34 -10.29 7.30
C PRO A 57 -3.38 -10.44 6.19
N LEU A 58 -4.67 -10.61 6.51
CA LEU A 58 -5.72 -10.75 5.51
C LEU A 58 -5.85 -9.48 4.65
N ILE A 59 -5.82 -8.30 5.28
CA ILE A 59 -5.81 -7.00 4.59
C ILE A 59 -4.60 -6.87 3.65
N ILE A 60 -3.44 -7.39 4.08
CA ILE A 60 -2.24 -7.41 3.25
C ILE A 60 -2.37 -8.33 2.04
N LEU A 61 -2.93 -9.53 2.21
CA LEU A 61 -3.21 -10.42 1.10
C LEU A 61 -4.20 -9.78 0.11
N PHE A 62 -5.23 -9.09 0.62
CA PHE A 62 -6.16 -8.32 -0.19
C PHE A 62 -5.46 -7.20 -0.98
N ALA A 63 -4.58 -6.43 -0.33
CA ALA A 63 -3.80 -5.38 -0.98
C ALA A 63 -2.86 -5.93 -2.07
N LEU A 64 -2.12 -7.01 -1.77
CA LEU A 64 -1.27 -7.70 -2.75
C LEU A 64 -2.09 -8.22 -3.93
N PHE A 65 -3.30 -8.70 -3.69
CA PHE A 65 -4.21 -9.13 -4.75
C PHE A 65 -4.64 -7.96 -5.65
N ILE A 66 -4.95 -6.79 -5.08
CA ILE A 66 -5.23 -5.56 -5.87
C ILE A 66 -4.03 -5.21 -6.76
N PHE A 67 -2.81 -5.18 -6.19
CA PHE A 67 -1.60 -4.88 -6.96
C PHE A 67 -1.30 -5.95 -8.00
N TYR A 68 -1.52 -7.23 -7.70
CA TYR A 68 -1.34 -8.31 -8.67
C TYR A 68 -2.27 -8.18 -9.88
N LEU A 69 -3.50 -7.71 -9.67
CA LEU A 69 -4.44 -7.44 -10.76
C LEU A 69 -4.10 -6.17 -11.55
N GLU A 70 -3.23 -5.31 -11.03
CA GLU A 70 -2.77 -4.09 -11.68
C GLU A 70 -2.10 -4.45 -13.03
N GLY A 71 -2.78 -4.14 -14.14
CA GLY A 71 -2.28 -4.46 -15.49
C GLY A 71 -2.60 -5.87 -16.01
N ARG A 72 -3.34 -6.70 -15.26
CA ARG A 72 -3.89 -7.99 -15.75
C ARG A 72 -5.19 -7.76 -16.50
N GLY A 73 -5.07 -7.54 -17.81
CA GLY A 73 -6.16 -7.01 -18.65
C GLY A 73 -7.51 -7.74 -18.59
N ARG A 74 -7.56 -9.06 -18.35
CA ARG A 74 -8.82 -9.84 -18.32
C ARG A 74 -9.68 -9.57 -17.08
N LEU A 75 -9.08 -9.28 -15.93
CA LEU A 75 -9.79 -8.98 -14.68
C LEU A 75 -9.75 -7.49 -14.32
N ARG A 76 -9.71 -6.63 -15.34
CA ARG A 76 -9.60 -5.18 -15.14
C ARG A 76 -10.79 -4.59 -14.38
N ILE A 77 -12.00 -5.03 -14.69
CA ILE A 77 -13.21 -4.58 -13.99
C ILE A 77 -13.13 -4.95 -12.51
N LEU A 78 -12.66 -6.16 -12.20
CA LEU A 78 -12.44 -6.60 -10.82
C LEU A 78 -11.40 -5.72 -10.12
N TYR A 79 -10.26 -5.44 -10.77
CA TYR A 79 -9.25 -4.50 -10.23
C TYR A 79 -9.87 -3.14 -9.89
N HIS A 80 -10.67 -2.56 -10.80
CA HIS A 80 -11.32 -1.27 -10.57
C HIS A 80 -12.29 -1.32 -9.39
N ILE A 81 -13.13 -2.35 -9.33
CA ILE A 81 -14.08 -2.55 -8.21
C ILE A 81 -13.30 -2.63 -6.89
N LEU A 82 -12.26 -3.46 -6.81
CA LEU A 82 -11.48 -3.64 -5.59
C LEU A 82 -10.71 -2.38 -5.20
N LEU A 83 -10.19 -1.62 -6.17
CA LEU A 83 -9.52 -0.35 -5.92
C LEU A 83 -10.49 0.68 -5.31
N ILE A 84 -11.72 0.79 -5.84
CA ILE A 84 -12.74 1.69 -5.29
C ILE A 84 -13.19 1.22 -3.91
N ILE A 85 -13.43 -0.08 -3.73
CA ILE A 85 -13.77 -0.66 -2.42
C ILE A 85 -12.67 -0.34 -1.40
N TRP A 86 -11.40 -0.52 -1.76
CA TRP A 86 -10.28 -0.16 -0.89
C TRP A 86 -10.37 1.29 -0.43
N HIS A 87 -10.42 2.24 -1.37
CA HIS A 87 -10.47 3.69 -1.07
C HIS A 87 -11.74 4.08 -0.31
N LEU A 88 -12.88 3.46 -0.61
CA LEU A 88 -14.14 3.70 0.08
C LEU A 88 -14.06 3.22 1.53
N LEU A 89 -13.57 2.00 1.78
CA LEU A 89 -13.45 1.43 3.13
C LEU A 89 -12.51 2.26 4.01
N ILE A 90 -11.32 2.62 3.51
CA ILE A 90 -10.40 3.45 4.28
C ILE A 90 -10.96 4.86 4.51
N THR A 91 -11.66 5.45 3.53
CA THR A 91 -12.27 6.78 3.68
C THR A 91 -13.40 6.74 4.69
N ALA A 92 -14.30 5.75 4.61
CA ALA A 92 -15.35 5.54 5.59
C ALA A 92 -14.78 5.35 6.99
N GLY A 93 -13.64 4.65 7.13
CA GLY A 93 -12.95 4.51 8.41
C GLY A 93 -12.37 5.78 8.97
N ILE A 94 -11.73 6.59 8.14
CA ILE A 94 -11.22 7.89 8.56
C ILE A 94 -12.37 8.84 8.93
N VAL A 95 -13.45 8.86 8.14
CA VAL A 95 -14.65 9.66 8.43
C VAL A 95 -15.29 9.22 9.74
N TYR A 96 -15.57 7.93 9.90
CA TYR A 96 -16.14 7.39 11.13
C TYR A 96 -15.27 7.67 12.36
N GLY A 97 -13.95 7.45 12.25
CA GLY A 97 -13.00 7.74 13.31
C GLY A 97 -12.95 9.23 13.68
N SER A 98 -13.18 10.12 12.72
CA SER A 98 -13.17 11.57 12.96
C SER A 98 -14.35 12.08 13.81
N PHE A 99 -15.42 11.29 13.94
CA PHE A 99 -16.60 11.62 14.77
C PHE A 99 -16.51 11.07 16.20
N GLN A 100 -15.45 10.35 16.55
CA GLN A 100 -15.27 9.82 17.91
C GLN A 100 -14.86 10.94 18.89
N SER A 101 -15.28 10.83 20.15
CA SER A 101 -15.12 11.89 21.17
C SER A 101 -13.67 12.27 21.48
N ASP A 102 -12.71 11.37 21.21
CA ASP A 102 -11.26 11.58 21.42
C ASP A 102 -10.46 11.50 20.11
N ALA A 103 -11.02 12.02 19.01
CA ALA A 103 -10.42 11.99 17.68
C ALA A 103 -9.22 12.96 17.51
N ASN A 104 -8.20 12.81 18.35
CA ASN A 104 -6.91 13.47 18.22
C ASN A 104 -5.82 12.45 17.94
N ILE A 105 -5.00 12.70 16.93
CA ILE A 105 -3.78 11.94 16.68
C ILE A 105 -2.68 12.61 17.48
N SER A 106 -2.06 11.87 18.38
CA SER A 106 -0.88 12.31 19.11
C SER A 106 0.35 11.54 18.66
N PHE A 107 1.34 12.27 18.16
CA PHE A 107 2.68 11.74 17.99
C PHE A 107 3.49 12.07 19.23
N GLY A 108 3.37 11.23 20.27
CA GLY A 108 4.04 11.44 21.55
C GLY A 108 5.56 11.66 21.45
N THR A 109 6.22 11.08 20.44
CA THR A 109 7.65 11.30 20.19
C THR A 109 8.01 12.72 19.74
N TRP A 110 7.05 13.47 19.18
CA TRP A 110 7.26 14.81 18.63
C TRP A 110 6.51 15.88 19.43
N GLY A 111 5.69 15.50 20.41
CA GLY A 111 4.83 16.41 21.17
C GLY A 111 3.75 17.08 20.31
N ILE A 112 3.50 16.58 19.10
CA ILE A 112 2.53 17.15 18.16
C ILE A 112 1.23 16.36 18.27
N SER A 113 0.13 17.07 18.48
CA SER A 113 -1.23 16.55 18.37
C SER A 113 -2.01 17.31 17.33
N PHE A 114 -2.78 16.63 16.50
CA PHE A 114 -3.71 17.25 15.55
C PHE A 114 -5.02 16.51 15.53
N SER A 115 -6.08 17.24 15.20
CA SER A 115 -7.40 16.65 15.04
C SER A 115 -7.39 15.64 13.90
N PHE A 116 -7.97 14.47 14.15
CA PHE A 116 -8.11 13.38 13.19
C PHE A 116 -8.90 13.81 11.95
N ILE A 117 -9.75 14.84 12.06
CA ILE A 117 -10.56 15.38 10.95
C ILE A 117 -9.71 15.82 9.76
N TRP A 118 -8.47 16.26 9.99
CA TRP A 118 -7.56 16.68 8.92
C TRP A 118 -7.17 15.53 7.98
N LEU A 119 -7.29 14.28 8.44
CA LEU A 119 -7.10 13.12 7.57
C LEU A 119 -8.27 12.88 6.61
N VAL A 120 -9.48 13.39 6.90
CA VAL A 120 -10.65 13.18 6.02
C VAL A 120 -10.39 13.78 4.63
N ILE A 121 -9.81 14.98 4.58
CA ILE A 121 -9.58 15.72 3.33
C ILE A 121 -8.75 14.90 2.32
N PRO A 122 -7.52 14.44 2.62
CA PRO A 122 -6.74 13.68 1.66
C PRO A 122 -7.43 12.35 1.28
N PHE A 123 -8.08 11.65 2.21
CA PHE A 123 -8.74 10.39 1.90
C PHE A 123 -9.94 10.56 0.95
N VAL A 124 -10.79 11.57 1.17
CA VAL A 124 -11.88 11.92 0.25
C VAL A 124 -11.34 12.33 -1.12
N LEU A 125 -10.30 13.17 -1.15
CA LEU A 125 -9.67 13.58 -2.40
C LEU A 125 -9.17 12.37 -3.21
N PHE A 126 -8.47 11.43 -2.57
CA PHE A 126 -7.94 10.27 -3.27
C PHE A 126 -9.01 9.23 -3.65
N LEU A 127 -10.13 9.14 -2.91
CA LEU A 127 -11.30 8.39 -3.36
C LEU A 127 -11.86 8.98 -4.66
N LEU A 128 -12.02 10.30 -4.73
CA LEU A 128 -12.47 10.98 -5.95
C LEU A 128 -11.49 10.79 -7.11
N LEU A 129 -10.18 10.88 -6.86
CA LEU A 129 -9.15 10.61 -7.87
C LEU A 129 -9.17 9.15 -8.35
N ALA A 130 -9.42 8.19 -7.46
CA ALA A 130 -9.57 6.78 -7.83
C ALA A 130 -10.81 6.56 -8.71
N ILE A 131 -11.94 7.17 -8.37
CA ILE A 131 -13.16 7.14 -9.21
C ILE A 131 -12.88 7.75 -10.59
N ALA A 132 -12.26 8.94 -10.62
CA ALA A 132 -11.89 9.60 -11.86
C ALA A 132 -10.95 8.74 -12.72
N LEU A 133 -9.96 8.09 -12.10
CA LEU A 133 -9.07 7.15 -12.78
C LEU A 133 -9.85 6.00 -13.43
N VAL A 134 -10.75 5.35 -12.67
CA VAL A 134 -11.57 4.24 -13.19
C VAL A 134 -12.41 4.67 -14.38
N ILE A 135 -13.10 5.82 -14.29
CA ILE A 135 -13.91 6.37 -15.41
C ILE A 135 -13.04 6.64 -16.64
N LEU A 136 -11.85 7.23 -16.44
CA LEU A 136 -10.92 7.55 -17.53
C LEU A 136 -10.32 6.29 -18.18
N GLU A 137 -10.09 5.24 -17.40
CA GLU A 137 -9.63 3.94 -17.91
C GLU A 137 -10.74 3.17 -18.65
N LEU A 138 -11.97 3.19 -18.15
CA LEU A 138 -13.13 2.55 -18.78
C LEU A 138 -13.55 3.25 -20.08
N SER A 139 -13.39 4.57 -20.16
CA SER A 139 -13.63 5.34 -21.40
C SER A 139 -12.55 5.15 -22.47
N GLY A 140 -11.50 4.36 -22.21
CA GLY A 140 -10.43 4.09 -23.17
C GLY A 140 -9.47 5.26 -23.42
N LYS A 141 -9.57 6.36 -22.66
CA LYS A 141 -8.73 7.56 -22.83
C LYS A 141 -7.27 7.34 -22.42
N TYR A 142 -6.99 6.35 -21.58
CA TYR A 142 -5.63 6.00 -21.16
C TYR A 142 -5.17 4.68 -21.77
N LYS A 143 -3.93 4.68 -22.29
CA LYS A 143 -3.23 3.43 -22.64
C LYS A 143 -2.85 2.73 -21.34
N ILE A 144 -3.45 1.57 -21.11
CA ILE A 144 -3.22 0.77 -19.91
C ILE A 144 -2.26 -0.37 -20.27
N PRO A 145 -1.12 -0.52 -19.58
CA PRO A 145 -0.20 -1.63 -19.74
C PRO A 145 -0.93 -2.95 -19.48
N ARG A 146 -0.55 -3.96 -20.26
CA ARG A 146 -1.04 -5.33 -20.13
C ARG A 146 0.17 -6.21 -19.86
N PHE A 147 0.11 -6.97 -18.76
CA PHE A 147 1.18 -7.85 -18.33
C PHE A 147 0.72 -9.31 -18.32
N ASP A 148 1.57 -10.24 -18.75
CA ASP A 148 1.28 -11.69 -18.76
C ASP A 148 1.16 -12.27 -17.36
N TRP A 149 0.06 -12.96 -17.06
CA TRP A 149 -0.30 -13.51 -15.74
C TRP A 149 0.83 -14.20 -14.97
N THR A 150 1.71 -14.91 -15.68
CA THR A 150 2.81 -15.68 -15.09
C THR A 150 4.06 -14.85 -14.78
N LYS A 151 4.16 -13.62 -15.30
CA LYS A 151 5.33 -12.77 -15.10
C LYS A 151 5.25 -12.06 -13.76
N ILE A 152 6.24 -12.36 -12.91
CA ILE A 152 6.50 -11.72 -11.62
C ILE A 152 7.93 -11.14 -11.67
N ASN A 153 8.16 -9.99 -11.03
CA ASN A 153 9.49 -9.42 -10.97
C ASN A 153 10.30 -10.03 -9.81
N TRP A 154 11.12 -11.04 -10.10
CA TRP A 154 11.91 -11.75 -9.08
C TRP A 154 12.97 -10.90 -8.38
N LYS A 155 13.50 -9.87 -9.05
CA LYS A 155 14.54 -9.00 -8.46
C LYS A 155 14.05 -8.25 -7.20
N PRO A 156 12.99 -7.42 -7.26
CA PRO A 156 12.45 -6.77 -6.07
C PRO A 156 11.91 -7.77 -5.06
N PHE A 157 11.39 -8.93 -5.49
CA PHE A 157 10.97 -9.99 -4.57
C PHE A 157 12.13 -10.49 -3.71
N LEU A 158 13.26 -10.84 -4.33
CA LEU A 158 14.44 -11.32 -3.62
C LEU A 158 15.00 -10.25 -2.68
N ILE A 159 15.03 -8.98 -3.11
CA ILE A 159 15.46 -7.88 -2.23
C ILE A 159 14.49 -7.73 -1.04
N ALA A 160 13.18 -7.76 -1.28
CA ALA A 160 12.18 -7.71 -0.23
C ALA A 160 12.31 -8.88 0.75
N LEU A 161 12.60 -10.08 0.24
CA LEU A 161 12.85 -11.26 1.06
C LEU A 161 14.11 -11.11 1.91
N LEU A 162 15.19 -10.56 1.37
CA LEU A 162 16.43 -10.30 2.10
C LEU A 162 16.30 -9.17 3.15
N LEU A 163 15.38 -8.22 2.93
CA LEU A 163 15.06 -7.21 3.94
C LEU A 163 14.34 -7.78 5.16
N PHE A 164 13.69 -8.95 5.04
CA PHE A 164 12.99 -9.60 6.15
C PHE A 164 13.93 -9.97 7.33
N PRO A 165 15.03 -10.72 7.14
CA PRO A 165 15.95 -11.02 8.23
C PRO A 165 16.64 -9.77 8.78
N VAL A 166 16.90 -8.77 7.94
CA VAL A 166 17.46 -7.48 8.38
C VAL A 166 16.49 -6.77 9.33
N ALA A 167 15.21 -6.66 8.96
CA ALA A 167 14.17 -6.08 9.81
C ALA A 167 14.02 -6.86 11.12
N LEU A 168 14.01 -8.21 11.05
CA LEU A 168 13.94 -9.07 12.23
C LEU A 168 15.08 -8.80 13.21
N LEU A 169 16.33 -8.74 12.72
CA LEU A 169 17.51 -8.46 13.56
C LEU A 169 17.41 -7.10 14.26
N PHE A 170 16.99 -6.06 13.53
CA PHE A 170 16.84 -4.72 14.10
C PHE A 170 15.68 -4.61 15.08
N PHE A 171 14.53 -5.23 14.81
CA PHE A 171 13.39 -5.24 15.74
C PHE A 171 13.73 -5.96 17.04
N ARG A 172 14.45 -7.08 16.98
CA ARG A 172 14.87 -7.85 18.16
C ARG A 172 15.94 -7.13 18.98
N SER A 173 16.89 -6.46 18.33
CA SER A 173 17.97 -5.74 19.01
C SER A 173 17.52 -4.38 19.57
N GLY A 174 16.47 -3.79 18.98
CA GLY A 174 15.93 -2.51 19.40
C GLY A 174 15.05 -2.61 20.65
N THR A 175 15.06 -1.59 21.49
CA THR A 175 14.14 -1.41 22.62
C THR A 175 13.39 -0.09 22.47
N GLY A 176 12.13 -0.04 22.90
CA GLY A 176 11.28 1.16 22.73
C GLY A 176 11.21 1.65 21.29
N PHE A 177 11.40 2.97 21.09
CA PHE A 177 11.41 3.64 19.78
C PHE A 177 12.82 4.19 19.41
N ASN A 178 13.85 3.37 19.63
CA ASN A 178 15.24 3.75 19.33
C ASN A 178 15.56 3.71 17.81
N TRP A 179 16.78 4.10 17.43
CA TRP A 179 17.21 4.13 16.02
C TRP A 179 17.13 2.77 15.32
N LEU A 180 17.38 1.66 16.03
CA LEU A 180 17.28 0.32 15.45
C LEU A 180 15.84 0.01 15.03
N VAL A 181 14.85 0.34 15.86
CA VAL A 181 13.43 0.17 15.52
C VAL A 181 13.02 1.04 14.34
N LYS A 182 13.53 2.28 14.25
CA LYS A 182 13.27 3.16 13.09
C LYS A 182 13.84 2.59 11.80
N ILE A 183 15.05 2.03 11.82
CA ILE A 183 15.65 1.35 10.67
C ILE A 183 14.84 0.10 10.28
N ALA A 184 14.36 -0.66 11.27
CA ALA A 184 13.51 -1.82 11.02
C ALA A 184 12.19 -1.42 10.34
N VAL A 185 11.54 -0.35 10.81
CA VAL A 185 10.31 0.19 10.19
C VAL A 185 10.60 0.72 8.77
N ALA A 186 11.68 1.47 8.56
CA ALA A 186 12.06 1.92 7.23
C ALA A 186 12.31 0.73 6.28
N SER A 187 12.95 -0.33 6.78
CA SER A 187 13.18 -1.56 6.02
C SER A 187 11.87 -2.25 5.64
N THR A 188 10.86 -2.29 6.52
CA THR A 188 9.55 -2.87 6.20
C THR A 188 8.74 -2.02 5.23
N ILE A 189 8.87 -0.69 5.27
CA ILE A 189 8.28 0.21 4.27
C ILE A 189 8.89 -0.07 2.88
N ILE A 190 10.22 -0.12 2.79
CA ILE A 190 10.91 -0.44 1.52
C ILE A 190 10.52 -1.84 1.04
N GLN A 191 10.47 -2.81 1.94
CA GLN A 191 10.03 -4.17 1.65
C GLN A 191 8.62 -4.19 1.06
N TRP A 192 7.67 -3.42 1.61
CA TRP A 192 6.32 -3.31 1.05
C TRP A 192 6.32 -2.75 -0.36
N ILE A 193 7.01 -1.64 -0.59
CA ILE A 193 7.11 -1.01 -1.91
C ILE A 193 7.64 -2.04 -2.93
N LEU A 194 8.71 -2.76 -2.59
CA LEU A 194 9.27 -3.80 -3.45
C LEU A 194 8.31 -4.97 -3.71
N LEU A 195 7.51 -5.39 -2.72
CA LEU A 195 6.47 -6.40 -2.92
C LEU A 195 5.38 -5.90 -3.87
N THR A 196 4.91 -4.66 -3.73
CA THR A 196 3.91 -4.10 -4.66
C THR A 196 4.45 -4.02 -6.10
N GLU A 197 5.72 -3.65 -6.28
CA GLU A 197 6.39 -3.66 -7.58
C GLU A 197 6.59 -5.07 -8.13
N THR A 198 6.87 -6.05 -7.25
CA THR A 198 7.01 -7.46 -7.60
C THR A 198 5.78 -8.00 -8.32
N PHE A 199 4.60 -7.75 -7.74
CA PHE A 199 3.34 -8.31 -8.20
C PHE A 199 2.64 -7.43 -9.24
N GLY A 200 2.75 -6.11 -9.16
CA GLY A 200 2.04 -5.19 -10.05
C GLY A 200 2.79 -4.79 -11.32
N ARG A 201 4.13 -4.88 -11.35
CA ARG A 201 4.94 -4.32 -12.45
C ARG A 201 6.10 -5.24 -12.83
N PRO A 202 5.86 -6.28 -13.65
CA PRO A 202 6.93 -7.15 -14.11
C PRO A 202 7.95 -6.39 -14.97
N PHE A 203 9.23 -6.70 -14.77
CA PHE A 203 10.34 -6.06 -15.50
C PHE A 203 10.24 -6.34 -17.00
N ILE A 204 10.10 -5.28 -17.81
CA ILE A 204 10.22 -5.38 -19.27
C ILE A 204 11.70 -5.15 -19.60
N LEU A 205 12.43 -6.22 -19.93
CA LEU A 205 13.76 -6.09 -20.53
C LEU A 205 13.61 -5.30 -21.84
N LYS A 206 14.20 -4.11 -21.87
CA LYS A 206 14.21 -3.18 -23.02
C LYS A 206 14.79 -3.80 -24.30
N SER A 207 15.42 -4.98 -24.22
CA SER A 207 16.04 -5.69 -25.35
C SER A 207 15.08 -6.44 -26.27
N LYS A 208 13.77 -6.41 -26.02
CA LYS A 208 12.74 -7.00 -26.89
C LYS A 208 11.67 -6.02 -27.38
N GLN A 209 11.98 -4.71 -27.37
CA GLN A 209 11.31 -3.82 -28.32
C GLN A 209 11.90 -4.15 -29.69
N ALA A 210 11.30 -5.15 -30.37
CA ALA A 210 11.48 -5.26 -31.80
C ALA A 210 11.15 -3.88 -32.41
N PRO A 211 11.96 -3.36 -33.34
CA PRO A 211 11.61 -2.13 -34.04
C PRO A 211 10.20 -2.29 -34.59
N ASP A 212 9.39 -1.28 -34.34
CA ASP A 212 8.00 -1.17 -34.79
C ASP A 212 7.98 -1.43 -36.30
N SER A 213 7.58 -2.63 -36.72
CA SER A 213 7.60 -3.04 -38.13
C SER A 213 6.39 -2.51 -38.89
N THR A 214 5.84 -1.38 -38.47
CA THR A 214 4.79 -0.64 -39.16
C THR A 214 5.36 0.62 -39.78
N ASP A 215 6.28 0.42 -40.73
CA ASP A 215 6.36 1.22 -41.94
C ASP A 215 5.95 0.30 -43.10
N ARG A 216 4.64 0.21 -43.35
CA ARG A 216 4.01 -0.19 -44.62
C ARG A 216 2.50 0.00 -44.53
#